data_AF-A0A1I8CS96-F1
#
_entry.id   AF-A0A1I8CS96-F1
#
_cell.length_a   1.000
_cell.length_b   1.000
_cell.length_c   1.000
_cell.angle_alpha   90.00
_cell.angle_beta   90.00
_cell.angle_gamma   90.00
#
_symmetry.space_group_name_H-M   'P 1'
#
loop_
_entity.id
_entity.type
_entity.pdbx_description
1 polymer ?
#
loop_
_entity_poly.entity_id
_entity_poly.type
_entity_poly.pdbx_seq_one_letter_code
_entity_poly.pdbx_strand_id
1 'polypeptide(L)'
;MKTIFLFIFTLLLLQYSEHQVNADPDLALISDSDVPLILVSTLDGVMTAIDSTTGHVKWKFKEHPLLKTPKSVNKNFIFLPNPQDGQLYFYREHALKKISSSIHQLVQQSPCKTTENVLFAGAKKDEWLAIDFETGLAVETMTKPTKDNSMCLVNNNIVFVGRTEYQLTVRNTSSNAVWNTTYFDYTSDMAPDPYHPNFYLSTPIDGKFLCIDKDSKDILWEKDLESVVVGTYILKKNGMSRLQNIVIGPDTFHKLTKVTFDGKNLLKYIIK
;
A
#
# COMPACT_ATOMS: atom_id res chain seq x y z
N MET A 1 -38.63 52.85 37.97
CA MET A 1 -37.58 52.66 36.94
C MET A 1 -36.62 51.51 37.23
N LYS A 2 -36.20 51.24 38.47
CA LYS A 2 -35.27 50.13 38.78
C LYS A 2 -35.86 48.72 38.64
N THR A 3 -37.17 48.55 38.83
CA THR A 3 -37.86 47.25 38.74
C THR A 3 -38.13 46.77 37.31
N ILE A 4 -38.29 47.68 36.35
CA ILE A 4 -38.50 47.35 34.94
C ILE A 4 -37.19 46.89 34.28
N PHE A 5 -36.05 47.45 34.71
CA PHE A 5 -34.73 47.08 34.19
C PHE A 5 -34.30 45.68 34.62
N LEU A 6 -34.65 45.26 35.85
CA LEU A 6 -34.35 43.92 36.34
C LEU A 6 -35.12 42.84 35.57
N PHE A 7 -36.36 43.14 35.17
CA PHE A 7 -37.23 42.20 34.46
C PHE A 7 -36.78 41.98 33.01
N ILE A 8 -36.32 43.03 32.32
CA ILE A 8 -35.77 42.94 30.96
C ILE A 8 -34.43 42.20 30.97
N PHE A 9 -33.59 42.39 31.99
CA PHE A 9 -32.31 41.69 32.12
C PHE A 9 -32.50 40.19 32.39
N THR A 10 -33.51 39.80 33.18
CA THR A 10 -33.86 38.38 33.37
C THR A 10 -34.49 37.75 32.13
N LEU A 11 -35.26 38.50 31.34
CA LEU A 11 -35.85 37.98 30.09
C LEU A 11 -34.76 37.74 29.00
N LEU A 12 -33.75 38.61 28.95
CA LEU A 12 -32.59 38.47 28.06
C LEU A 12 -31.68 37.30 28.47
N LEU A 13 -31.54 37.03 29.77
CA LEU A 13 -30.79 35.86 30.26
C LEU A 13 -31.53 34.53 30.00
N LEU A 14 -32.86 34.54 30.04
CA LEU A 14 -33.68 33.36 29.67
C LEU A 14 -33.63 33.08 28.17
N GLN A 15 -33.58 34.11 27.30
CA GLN A 15 -33.39 33.91 25.86
C GLN A 15 -31.96 33.51 25.47
N TYR A 16 -30.94 33.87 26.27
CA TYR A 16 -29.55 33.46 26.02
C TYR A 16 -29.29 31.98 26.38
N SER A 17 -30.21 31.34 27.13
CA SER A 17 -30.07 29.96 27.59
C SER A 17 -30.58 28.90 26.59
N GLU A 18 -31.14 29.29 25.43
CA GLU A 18 -31.69 28.34 24.43
C GLU A 18 -30.90 28.25 23.11
N HIS A 19 -29.64 28.69 23.10
CA HIS A 19 -28.70 28.31 22.03
C HIS A 19 -27.66 27.31 22.53
N GLN A 20 -28.17 26.17 22.99
CA GLN A 20 -27.44 24.92 22.82
C GLN A 20 -27.47 24.60 21.33
N VAL A 21 -26.31 24.76 20.67
CA VAL A 21 -26.05 24.08 19.40
C VAL A 21 -26.29 22.61 19.68
N ASN A 22 -27.41 22.07 19.20
CA ASN A 22 -27.60 20.63 19.09
C ASN A 22 -26.50 20.14 18.16
N ALA A 23 -25.38 19.75 18.74
CA ALA A 23 -24.40 18.92 18.06
C ALA A 23 -25.16 17.66 17.65
N ASP A 24 -25.23 17.44 16.35
CA ASP A 24 -25.82 16.26 15.74
C ASP A 24 -25.22 15.02 16.42
N PRO A 25 -26.01 14.20 17.15
CA PRO A 25 -25.48 13.06 17.89
C PRO A 25 -24.91 11.97 16.97
N ASP A 26 -25.14 12.07 15.65
CA ASP A 26 -24.55 11.18 14.63
C ASP A 26 -23.11 11.56 14.23
N LEU A 27 -22.58 12.71 14.67
CA LEU A 27 -21.18 13.12 14.47
C LEU A 27 -20.25 12.73 15.64
N ALA A 28 -20.81 12.19 16.72
CA ALA A 28 -20.03 11.64 17.84
C ALA A 28 -20.01 10.12 17.76
N LEU A 29 -18.81 9.55 17.63
CA LEU A 29 -18.48 8.11 17.53
C LEU A 29 -18.40 7.55 16.10
N ILE A 30 -17.61 8.17 15.22
CA ILE A 30 -16.74 7.31 14.39
C ILE A 30 -15.79 6.68 15.41
N SER A 31 -16.04 5.42 15.75
CA SER A 31 -15.07 4.67 16.53
C SER A 31 -13.74 4.75 15.80
N ASP A 32 -12.62 4.93 16.51
CA ASP A 32 -11.26 4.91 15.92
C ASP A 32 -11.00 3.63 15.09
N SER A 33 -11.87 2.62 15.25
CA SER A 33 -11.88 1.36 14.52
C SER A 33 -12.54 1.41 13.13
N ASP A 34 -13.19 2.49 12.70
CA ASP A 34 -13.82 2.58 11.36
C ASP A 34 -13.05 3.48 10.38
N VAL A 35 -12.00 4.16 10.84
CA VAL A 35 -11.11 4.93 9.97
C VAL A 35 -10.30 3.96 9.10
N PRO A 36 -10.32 4.11 7.76
CA PRO A 36 -9.55 3.23 6.89
C PRO A 36 -8.04 3.40 7.14
N LEU A 37 -7.31 2.29 7.03
CA LEU A 37 -5.86 2.30 7.13
C LEU A 37 -5.25 2.27 5.74
N ILE A 38 -4.18 3.03 5.54
CA ILE A 38 -3.32 2.93 4.37
C ILE A 38 -2.22 1.93 4.69
N LEU A 39 -2.28 0.78 4.03
CA LEU A 39 -1.23 -0.22 4.08
C LEU A 39 -0.18 0.11 3.04
N VAL A 40 1.06 0.24 3.50
CA VAL A 40 2.21 0.46 2.64
C VAL A 40 3.17 -0.69 2.79
N SER A 41 3.43 -1.39 1.69
CA SER A 41 4.40 -2.47 1.61
C SER A 41 5.70 -1.96 1.02
N THR A 42 6.80 -2.25 1.70
CA THR A 42 8.16 -1.88 1.28
C THR A 42 8.96 -3.08 0.77
N LEU A 43 9.99 -2.81 -0.03
CA LEU A 43 10.78 -3.83 -0.72
C LEU A 43 11.44 -4.84 0.22
N ASP A 44 11.83 -4.40 1.41
CA ASP A 44 12.45 -5.21 2.46
C ASP A 44 11.45 -6.10 3.24
N GLY A 45 10.18 -6.07 2.86
CA GLY A 45 9.12 -6.92 3.40
C GLY A 45 8.43 -6.35 4.63
N VAL A 46 8.58 -5.06 4.92
CA VAL A 46 7.82 -4.40 6.00
C VAL A 46 6.46 -3.96 5.47
N MET A 47 5.40 -4.28 6.20
CA MET A 47 4.06 -3.77 6.00
C MET A 47 3.76 -2.76 7.11
N THR A 48 3.44 -1.52 6.73
CA THR A 48 3.11 -0.44 7.66
C THR A 48 1.65 -0.05 7.47
N ALA A 49 0.87 -0.05 8.55
CA ALA A 49 -0.47 0.53 8.55
C ALA A 49 -0.44 1.96 9.08
N ILE A 50 -1.01 2.86 8.30
CA ILE A 50 -1.03 4.29 8.57
C ILE A 50 -2.50 4.72 8.60
N ASP A 51 -2.91 5.42 9.64
CA ASP A 51 -4.21 6.07 9.70
C ASP A 51 -4.36 7.03 8.51
N SER A 52 -5.43 6.88 7.71
CA SER A 52 -5.59 7.64 6.46
C SER A 52 -5.68 9.15 6.67
N THR A 53 -6.19 9.58 7.82
CA THR A 53 -6.56 10.96 8.11
C THR A 53 -5.41 11.69 8.79
N THR A 54 -4.89 11.10 9.87
CA THR A 54 -3.86 11.70 10.71
C THR A 54 -2.44 11.38 10.24
N GLY A 55 -2.29 10.32 9.44
CA GLY A 55 -0.99 9.78 9.09
C GLY A 55 -0.30 9.10 10.26
N HIS A 56 -0.93 8.81 11.40
CA HIS A 56 -0.24 8.08 12.48
C HIS A 56 -0.02 6.61 12.09
N VAL A 57 1.18 6.09 12.37
CA VAL A 57 1.45 4.66 12.16
C VAL A 57 0.75 3.89 13.28
N LYS A 58 -0.21 3.03 12.92
CA LYS A 58 -0.94 2.21 13.88
C LYS A 58 -0.15 0.97 14.26
N TRP A 59 0.38 0.27 13.27
CA TRP A 59 1.22 -0.91 13.48
C TRP A 59 2.16 -1.14 12.30
N LYS A 60 3.18 -1.97 12.54
CA LYS A 60 4.13 -2.46 11.54
C LYS A 60 4.36 -3.94 11.78
N PHE A 61 4.41 -4.73 10.72
CA PHE A 61 4.90 -6.10 10.80
C PHE A 61 5.87 -6.39 9.65
N LYS A 62 6.74 -7.38 9.86
CA LYS A 62 7.76 -7.77 8.90
C LYS A 62 7.50 -9.17 8.38
N GLU A 63 7.41 -9.28 7.06
CA GLU A 63 7.28 -10.51 6.32
C GLU A 63 8.53 -10.81 5.47
N HIS A 64 8.43 -11.85 4.65
CA HIS A 64 9.36 -12.07 3.57
C HIS A 64 9.36 -10.89 2.57
N PRO A 65 10.53 -10.51 2.03
CA PRO A 65 10.63 -9.51 0.96
C PRO A 65 9.72 -9.87 -0.21
N LEU A 66 9.08 -8.86 -0.82
CA LEU A 66 8.19 -9.06 -1.97
C LEU A 66 8.89 -9.63 -3.19
N LEU A 67 10.19 -9.40 -3.30
CA LEU A 67 10.98 -9.86 -4.42
C LEU A 67 12.26 -10.52 -3.90
N LYS A 68 12.44 -11.78 -4.24
CA LYS A 68 13.66 -12.56 -3.94
C LYS A 68 14.34 -12.95 -5.24
N THR A 69 15.53 -12.43 -5.47
CA THR A 69 16.37 -12.74 -6.64
C THR A 69 17.63 -13.51 -6.21
N PRO A 70 18.34 -14.19 -7.14
CA PRO A 70 19.53 -14.94 -6.80
C PRO A 70 20.64 -14.00 -6.34
N LYS A 71 21.36 -14.38 -5.28
CA LYS A 71 22.53 -13.61 -4.79
C LYS A 71 23.73 -13.67 -5.74
N SER A 72 23.86 -14.76 -6.49
CA SER A 72 24.92 -14.94 -7.48
C SER A 72 24.36 -14.75 -8.88
N VAL A 73 24.91 -13.78 -9.58
CA VAL A 73 24.41 -13.34 -10.88
C VAL A 73 25.43 -13.72 -11.95
N ASN A 74 25.03 -14.58 -12.89
CA ASN A 74 25.83 -14.81 -14.09
C ASN A 74 25.80 -13.54 -14.94
N LYS A 75 26.93 -12.87 -15.12
CA LYS A 75 27.02 -11.57 -15.82
C LYS A 75 26.45 -11.59 -17.25
N ASN A 76 26.39 -12.76 -17.87
CA ASN A 76 25.88 -12.94 -19.24
C ASN A 76 24.40 -13.40 -19.27
N PHE A 77 23.77 -13.57 -18.12
CA PHE A 77 22.40 -14.06 -17.98
C PHE A 77 21.72 -13.43 -16.76
N ILE A 78 21.41 -12.12 -16.87
CA ILE A 78 20.82 -11.33 -15.79
C ILE A 78 19.40 -10.92 -16.14
N PHE A 79 18.45 -11.29 -15.29
CA PHE A 79 17.13 -10.70 -15.30
C PHE A 79 16.95 -9.77 -14.10
N LEU A 80 16.31 -8.64 -14.36
CA LEU A 80 16.03 -7.58 -13.40
C LEU A 80 14.51 -7.42 -13.30
N PRO A 81 13.89 -7.96 -12.25
CA PRO A 81 12.47 -7.79 -12.03
C PRO A 81 12.18 -6.45 -11.35
N ASN A 82 11.14 -5.76 -11.83
CA ASN A 82 10.60 -4.59 -11.17
C ASN A 82 9.72 -5.04 -9.99
N PRO A 83 10.03 -4.64 -8.75
CA PRO A 83 9.27 -5.06 -7.58
C PRO A 83 7.86 -4.47 -7.48
N GLN A 84 7.50 -3.46 -8.28
CA GLN A 84 6.18 -2.82 -8.19
C GLN A 84 5.08 -3.56 -8.98
N ASP A 85 5.43 -4.09 -10.16
CA ASP A 85 4.50 -4.70 -11.12
C ASP A 85 4.93 -6.09 -11.60
N GLY A 86 6.11 -6.58 -11.16
CA GLY A 86 6.69 -7.83 -11.63
C GLY A 86 7.14 -7.79 -13.09
N GLN A 87 7.26 -6.61 -13.71
CA GLN A 87 7.80 -6.47 -15.06
C GLN A 87 9.25 -6.92 -15.11
N LEU A 88 9.58 -7.78 -16.06
CA LEU A 88 10.92 -8.33 -16.20
C LEU A 88 11.74 -7.58 -17.26
N TYR A 89 13.00 -7.33 -16.94
CA TYR A 89 13.99 -6.79 -17.85
C TYR A 89 15.17 -7.76 -17.95
N PHE A 90 15.86 -7.77 -19.09
CA PHE A 90 17.03 -8.59 -19.33
C PHE A 90 18.20 -7.71 -19.72
N TYR A 91 19.35 -7.91 -19.07
CA TYR A 91 20.56 -7.16 -19.35
C TYR A 91 21.56 -8.05 -20.11
N ARG A 92 21.87 -7.66 -21.35
CA ARG A 92 22.82 -8.36 -22.21
C ARG A 92 23.52 -7.37 -23.14
N GLU A 93 24.82 -7.61 -23.39
CA GLU A 93 25.61 -6.82 -24.35
C GLU A 93 25.53 -5.31 -24.09
N HIS A 94 25.63 -4.92 -22.82
CA HIS A 94 25.54 -3.53 -22.36
C HIS A 94 24.18 -2.84 -22.61
N ALA A 95 23.14 -3.58 -22.97
CA ALA A 95 21.79 -3.07 -23.19
C ALA A 95 20.79 -3.70 -22.21
N LEU A 96 19.92 -2.87 -21.65
CA LEU A 96 18.75 -3.30 -20.88
C LEU A 96 17.55 -3.40 -21.82
N LYS A 97 16.97 -4.59 -21.93
CA LYS A 97 15.77 -4.84 -22.74
C LYS A 97 14.60 -5.19 -21.85
N LYS A 98 13.45 -4.54 -22.07
CA LYS A 98 12.18 -4.89 -21.43
C LYS A 98 11.62 -6.16 -22.09
N ILE A 99 11.20 -7.14 -21.28
CA ILE A 99 10.49 -8.33 -21.76
C ILE A 99 9.01 -7.99 -21.91
N SER A 100 8.33 -8.54 -22.91
CA SER A 100 6.91 -8.23 -23.16
C SER A 100 5.97 -8.73 -22.05
N SER A 101 6.35 -9.81 -21.36
CA SER A 101 5.56 -10.46 -20.31
C SER A 101 6.11 -10.18 -18.91
N SER A 102 5.23 -9.98 -17.93
CA SER A 102 5.59 -9.91 -16.51
C SER A 102 5.84 -11.29 -15.90
N ILE A 103 6.36 -11.36 -14.67
CA ILE A 103 6.55 -12.63 -13.94
C ILE A 103 5.23 -13.41 -13.85
N HIS A 104 4.13 -12.75 -13.48
CA HIS A 104 2.79 -13.34 -13.38
C HIS A 104 2.37 -14.03 -14.68
N GLN A 105 2.55 -13.33 -15.80
CA GLN A 105 2.19 -13.82 -17.12
C GLN A 105 3.10 -14.98 -17.55
N LEU A 106 4.40 -14.88 -17.28
CA LEU A 106 5.35 -15.96 -17.58
C LEU A 106 5.06 -17.21 -16.77
N VAL A 107 4.70 -17.07 -15.48
CA VAL A 107 4.28 -18.21 -14.65
C VAL A 107 3.01 -18.84 -15.20
N GLN A 108 2.03 -18.04 -15.60
CA GLN A 108 0.78 -18.54 -16.19
C GLN A 108 1.00 -19.26 -17.54
N GLN A 109 1.95 -18.78 -18.34
CA GLN A 109 2.31 -19.37 -19.64
C GLN A 109 3.29 -20.54 -19.51
N SER A 110 3.81 -20.82 -18.31
CA SER A 110 4.78 -21.87 -18.09
C SER A 110 4.14 -23.26 -18.08
N PRO A 111 4.86 -24.31 -18.51
CA PRO A 111 6.22 -24.27 -19.04
C PRO A 111 6.27 -23.79 -20.50
N CYS A 112 7.24 -22.94 -20.84
CA CYS A 112 7.42 -22.49 -22.22
C CYS A 112 8.90 -22.35 -22.62
N LYS A 113 9.18 -22.38 -23.93
CA LYS A 113 10.53 -22.26 -24.51
C LYS A 113 10.56 -21.16 -25.55
N THR A 114 11.57 -20.31 -25.53
CA THR A 114 11.82 -19.31 -26.58
C THR A 114 12.64 -19.88 -27.73
N THR A 115 12.64 -19.17 -28.86
CA THR A 115 13.50 -19.44 -30.01
C THR A 115 15.00 -19.35 -29.66
N GLU A 116 15.36 -18.55 -28.66
CA GLU A 116 16.73 -18.40 -28.14
C GLU A 116 17.15 -19.49 -27.14
N ASN A 117 16.44 -20.63 -27.11
CA ASN A 117 16.77 -21.75 -26.22
C ASN A 117 16.71 -21.41 -24.72
N VAL A 118 15.82 -20.47 -24.34
CA VAL A 118 15.51 -20.16 -22.95
C VAL A 118 14.22 -20.85 -22.54
N LEU A 119 14.28 -21.65 -21.48
CA LEU A 119 13.15 -22.33 -20.87
C LEU A 119 12.66 -21.54 -19.66
N PHE A 120 11.35 -21.33 -19.58
CA PHE A 120 10.67 -20.76 -18.42
C PHE A 120 9.84 -21.86 -17.77
N ALA A 121 10.02 -22.01 -16.45
CA ALA A 121 9.21 -22.87 -15.61
C ALA A 121 8.70 -22.04 -14.44
N GLY A 122 7.38 -22.06 -14.25
CA GLY A 122 6.68 -21.25 -13.27
C GLY A 122 5.91 -22.13 -12.29
N ALA A 123 5.79 -21.65 -11.06
CA ALA A 123 4.86 -22.19 -10.08
C ALA A 123 4.12 -21.03 -9.40
N LYS A 124 2.85 -21.25 -9.08
CA LYS A 124 1.98 -20.30 -8.38
C LYS A 124 1.47 -20.95 -7.11
N LYS A 125 1.54 -20.24 -5.99
CA LYS A 125 0.96 -20.65 -4.70
C LYS A 125 0.12 -19.51 -4.14
N ASP A 126 -1.13 -19.78 -3.83
CA ASP A 126 -2.06 -18.82 -3.23
C ASP A 126 -2.24 -19.12 -1.74
N GLU A 127 -2.22 -18.07 -0.92
CA GLU A 127 -2.37 -18.14 0.53
C GLU A 127 -3.28 -17.00 1.02
N TRP A 128 -3.95 -17.22 2.16
CA TRP A 128 -4.70 -16.18 2.85
C TRP A 128 -3.99 -15.77 4.14
N LEU A 129 -3.85 -14.46 4.32
CA LEU A 129 -3.39 -13.83 5.54
C LEU A 129 -4.60 -13.31 6.32
N ALA A 130 -4.80 -13.79 7.54
CA ALA A 130 -5.76 -13.20 8.47
C ALA A 130 -5.05 -12.09 9.26
N ILE A 131 -5.38 -10.83 8.99
CA ILE A 131 -4.78 -9.66 9.64
C ILE A 131 -5.77 -9.08 10.64
N ASP A 132 -5.39 -8.99 11.91
CA ASP A 132 -6.16 -8.21 12.88
C ASP A 132 -5.99 -6.71 12.60
N PHE A 133 -7.09 -6.02 12.36
CA PHE A 133 -7.14 -4.63 11.90
C PHE A 133 -6.55 -3.64 12.94
N GLU A 134 -6.68 -3.95 14.23
CA GLU A 134 -6.23 -3.07 15.31
C GLU A 134 -4.76 -3.27 15.64
N THR A 135 -4.30 -4.52 15.66
CA THR A 135 -2.96 -4.90 16.13
C THR A 135 -1.96 -5.16 15.00
N GLY A 136 -2.45 -5.44 13.78
CA GLY A 136 -1.63 -5.85 12.65
C GLY A 136 -1.10 -7.28 12.74
N LEU A 137 -1.59 -8.08 13.70
CA LEU A 137 -1.19 -9.48 13.82
C LEU A 137 -1.70 -10.25 12.60
N ALA A 138 -0.78 -10.75 11.77
CA ALA A 138 -1.07 -11.52 10.56
C ALA A 138 -0.78 -13.01 10.78
N VAL A 139 -1.73 -13.88 10.45
CA VAL A 139 -1.56 -15.35 10.49
C VAL A 139 -1.91 -15.98 9.14
N GLU A 140 -0.99 -16.77 8.60
CA GLU A 140 -1.22 -17.59 7.41
C GLU A 140 -2.24 -18.69 7.72
N THR A 141 -3.41 -18.62 7.10
CA THR A 141 -4.57 -19.46 7.52
C THR A 141 -4.66 -20.78 6.74
N MET A 142 -4.05 -20.88 5.55
CA MET A 142 -4.23 -22.06 4.67
C MET A 142 -3.11 -23.10 4.71
N THR A 143 -1.94 -22.80 5.26
CA THR A 143 -0.75 -23.65 5.08
C THR A 143 -0.55 -24.68 6.21
N LYS A 144 -1.24 -24.55 7.34
CA LYS A 144 -1.17 -25.50 8.47
C LYS A 144 -2.51 -25.58 9.18
N PRO A 145 -3.17 -26.75 9.29
CA PRO A 145 -4.15 -26.93 10.35
C PRO A 145 -3.39 -26.84 11.67
N THR A 146 -3.53 -25.72 12.38
CA THR A 146 -3.10 -25.66 13.76
C THR A 146 -3.86 -26.76 14.51
N LYS A 147 -3.12 -27.66 15.18
CA LYS A 147 -3.72 -28.71 16.03
C LYS A 147 -4.63 -28.14 17.12
N ASP A 148 -4.52 -26.84 17.39
CA ASP A 148 -5.52 -26.07 18.11
C ASP A 148 -6.61 -25.61 17.14
N ASN A 149 -7.76 -26.25 17.28
CA ASN A 149 -9.04 -25.94 16.65
C ASN A 149 -9.65 -24.64 17.23
N SER A 150 -8.82 -23.64 17.58
CA SER A 150 -9.23 -22.42 18.26
C SER A 150 -9.26 -21.19 17.37
N MET A 151 -9.27 -21.35 16.04
CA MET A 151 -9.62 -20.25 15.11
C MET A 151 -11.14 -20.18 14.91
N CYS A 152 -11.89 -20.20 16.01
CA CYS A 152 -13.21 -19.58 16.06
C CYS A 152 -13.06 -18.23 16.77
N LEU A 153 -12.28 -17.32 16.19
CA LEU A 153 -12.29 -15.94 16.65
C LEU A 153 -13.48 -15.26 15.98
N VAL A 154 -14.60 -15.25 16.71
CA VAL A 154 -15.70 -14.31 16.53
C VAL A 154 -15.17 -12.91 16.88
N ASN A 155 -14.21 -12.42 16.09
CA ASN A 155 -13.70 -11.06 16.16
C ASN A 155 -14.09 -10.41 14.84
N ASN A 156 -14.94 -9.38 14.89
CA ASN A 156 -15.30 -8.53 13.75
C ASN A 156 -14.13 -7.66 13.24
N ASN A 157 -12.90 -7.98 13.65
CA ASN A 157 -11.69 -7.19 13.46
C ASN A 157 -10.65 -7.86 12.58
N ILE A 158 -10.93 -9.07 12.08
CA ILE A 158 -10.02 -9.81 11.22
C ILE A 158 -10.36 -9.50 9.76
N VAL A 159 -9.37 -9.05 8.99
CA VAL A 159 -9.47 -8.86 7.54
C VAL A 159 -8.63 -9.92 6.86
N PHE A 160 -9.22 -10.61 5.88
CA PHE A 160 -8.52 -11.61 5.07
C PHE A 160 -7.91 -10.97 3.84
N VAL A 161 -6.59 -11.09 3.69
CA VAL A 161 -5.85 -10.59 2.53
C VAL A 161 -5.29 -11.76 1.75
N GLY A 162 -5.61 -11.83 0.46
CA GLY A 162 -5.04 -12.82 -0.44
C GLY A 162 -3.59 -12.48 -0.77
N ARG A 163 -2.70 -13.46 -0.71
CA ARG A 163 -1.31 -13.33 -1.12
C ARG A 163 -0.98 -14.42 -2.13
N THR A 164 -0.35 -14.03 -3.23
CA THR A 164 0.14 -14.99 -4.21
C THR A 164 1.65 -14.95 -4.31
N GLU A 165 2.26 -16.13 -4.21
CA GLU A 165 3.66 -16.38 -4.50
C GLU A 165 3.82 -16.90 -5.93
N TYR A 166 4.60 -16.17 -6.73
CA TYR A 166 5.00 -16.53 -8.08
C TYR A 166 6.47 -16.92 -8.09
N GLN A 167 6.76 -18.19 -8.32
CA GLN A 167 8.12 -18.69 -8.50
C GLN A 167 8.40 -18.85 -9.99
N LEU A 168 9.46 -18.22 -10.48
CA LEU A 168 9.88 -18.31 -11.88
C LEU A 168 11.33 -18.78 -11.96
N THR A 169 11.55 -19.87 -12.67
CA THR A 169 12.84 -20.44 -13.00
C THR A 169 13.08 -20.27 -14.49
N VAL A 170 14.19 -19.65 -14.84
CA VAL A 170 14.62 -19.40 -16.21
C VAL A 170 15.92 -20.14 -16.46
N ARG A 171 15.96 -21.00 -17.49
CA ARG A 171 17.14 -21.80 -17.83
C ARG A 171 17.54 -21.57 -19.28
N ASN A 172 18.79 -21.19 -19.52
CA ASN A 172 19.37 -21.21 -20.85
C ASN A 172 19.92 -22.61 -21.15
N THR A 173 19.41 -23.30 -22.16
CA THR A 173 19.85 -24.68 -22.44
C THR A 173 21.22 -24.74 -23.12
N SER A 174 21.67 -23.65 -23.75
CA SER A 174 22.97 -23.60 -24.44
C SER A 174 24.12 -23.37 -23.47
N SER A 175 23.94 -22.49 -22.49
CA SER A 175 24.97 -22.16 -21.48
C SER A 175 24.78 -22.90 -20.15
N ASN A 176 23.67 -23.63 -20.00
CA ASN A 176 23.21 -24.23 -18.75
C ASN A 176 23.04 -23.23 -17.59
N ALA A 177 22.94 -21.93 -17.89
CA ALA A 177 22.72 -20.89 -16.90
C ALA A 177 21.29 -20.96 -16.35
N VAL A 178 21.14 -20.79 -15.04
CA VAL A 178 19.86 -20.82 -14.34
C VAL A 178 19.69 -19.52 -13.56
N TRP A 179 18.50 -18.93 -13.65
CA TRP A 179 18.09 -17.76 -12.89
C TRP A 179 16.72 -18.01 -12.25
N ASN A 180 16.61 -17.80 -10.95
CA ASN A 180 15.39 -18.08 -10.17
C ASN A 180 14.92 -16.81 -9.49
N THR A 181 13.62 -16.56 -9.49
CA THR A 181 13.04 -15.47 -8.72
C THR A 181 11.76 -15.92 -8.04
N THR A 182 11.50 -15.33 -6.89
CA THR A 182 10.18 -15.38 -6.24
C THR A 182 9.64 -13.97 -6.14
N TYR A 183 8.42 -13.78 -6.62
CA TYR A 183 7.69 -12.52 -6.57
C TYR A 183 6.39 -12.74 -5.81
N PHE A 184 6.06 -11.83 -4.89
CA PHE A 184 4.82 -11.87 -4.14
C PHE A 184 3.92 -10.71 -4.57
N ASP A 185 2.64 -11.00 -4.77
CA ASP A 185 1.60 -9.98 -4.92
C ASP A 185 0.54 -10.13 -3.85
N TYR A 186 -0.05 -9.01 -3.44
CA TYR A 186 -1.23 -9.02 -2.59
C TYR A 186 -2.46 -8.77 -3.45
N THR A 187 -3.43 -9.68 -3.36
CA THR A 187 -4.69 -9.58 -4.07
C THR A 187 -5.60 -8.61 -3.34
N SER A 188 -6.15 -7.65 -4.08
CA SER A 188 -7.31 -6.89 -3.65
C SER A 188 -8.57 -7.71 -3.92
N ASP A 189 -9.29 -8.03 -2.86
CA ASP A 189 -10.61 -8.66 -2.92
C ASP A 189 -11.68 -7.64 -3.33
N MET A 190 -11.46 -6.37 -3.01
CA MET A 190 -12.35 -5.28 -3.38
C MET A 190 -11.93 -4.61 -4.69
N ALA A 191 -12.92 -4.17 -5.47
CA ALA A 191 -12.68 -3.33 -6.64
C ALA A 191 -11.88 -2.07 -6.23
N PRO A 192 -11.05 -1.51 -7.14
CA PRO A 192 -10.44 -0.21 -6.93
C PRO A 192 -11.50 0.80 -6.50
N ASP A 193 -11.25 1.57 -5.45
CA ASP A 193 -12.14 2.64 -5.01
C ASP A 193 -11.84 3.91 -5.84
N PRO A 194 -12.60 4.21 -6.91
CA PRO A 194 -12.29 5.34 -7.78
C PRO A 194 -12.49 6.68 -7.07
N TYR A 195 -13.29 6.69 -5.99
CA TYR A 195 -13.65 7.87 -5.22
C TYR A 195 -12.73 8.07 -4.01
N HIS A 196 -11.66 7.28 -3.87
CA HIS A 196 -10.68 7.49 -2.80
C HIS A 196 -10.15 8.93 -2.85
N PRO A 197 -10.30 9.75 -1.79
CA PRO A 197 -10.07 11.20 -1.85
C PRO A 197 -8.58 11.57 -1.96
N ASN A 198 -7.68 10.64 -1.70
CA ASN A 198 -6.25 10.93 -1.63
C ASN A 198 -5.48 10.29 -2.78
N PHE A 199 -4.32 10.85 -3.13
CA PHE A 199 -3.34 10.16 -3.96
C PHE A 199 -1.98 10.16 -3.27
N TYR A 200 -1.13 9.21 -3.66
CA TYR A 200 0.11 8.94 -2.97
C TYR A 200 1.31 9.13 -3.88
N LEU A 201 2.36 9.73 -3.34
CA LEU A 201 3.66 9.87 -4.00
C LEU A 201 4.72 9.16 -3.18
N SER A 202 5.66 8.51 -3.85
CA SER A 202 6.80 7.88 -3.20
C SER A 202 8.11 8.16 -3.91
N THR A 203 9.21 8.05 -3.19
CA THR A 203 10.55 8.10 -3.78
C THR A 203 11.07 6.69 -4.12
N PRO A 204 11.90 6.56 -5.17
CA PRO A 204 12.37 5.26 -5.63
C PRO A 204 13.49 4.65 -4.78
N ILE A 205 14.06 5.38 -3.81
CA ILE A 205 15.30 4.98 -3.11
C ILE A 205 15.14 4.99 -1.59
N ASP A 206 14.73 6.13 -1.03
CA ASP A 206 14.78 6.41 0.41
C ASP A 206 13.45 6.15 1.14
N GLY A 207 12.39 5.76 0.43
CA GLY A 207 11.13 5.37 1.07
C GLY A 207 10.32 6.54 1.63
N LYS A 208 10.55 7.77 1.16
CA LYS A 208 9.66 8.89 1.44
C LYS A 208 8.32 8.63 0.80
N PHE A 209 7.26 8.91 1.56
CA PHE A 209 5.89 8.61 1.19
C PHE A 209 4.98 9.77 1.60
N LEU A 210 4.21 10.28 0.65
CA LEU A 210 3.41 11.48 0.80
C LEU A 210 1.95 11.19 0.51
N CYS A 211 1.06 11.67 1.36
CA CYS A 211 -0.37 11.65 1.13
C CYS A 211 -0.85 13.06 0.80
N ILE A 212 -1.57 13.19 -0.31
CA ILE A 212 -2.07 14.47 -0.81
C ILE A 212 -3.57 14.30 -1.07
N ASP A 213 -4.34 15.31 -0.69
CA ASP A 213 -5.76 15.40 -1.01
C ASP A 213 -5.97 15.69 -2.51
N LYS A 214 -6.86 14.94 -3.18
CA LYS A 214 -7.04 15.06 -4.63
C LYS A 214 -7.67 16.38 -5.05
N ASP A 215 -8.50 17.00 -4.22
CA ASP A 215 -9.28 18.17 -4.62
C ASP A 215 -8.53 19.47 -4.33
N SER A 216 -8.09 19.65 -3.08
CA SER A 216 -7.31 20.81 -2.64
C SER A 216 -5.87 20.79 -3.18
N LYS A 217 -5.33 19.59 -3.46
CA LYS A 217 -3.91 19.31 -3.73
C LYS A 217 -3.00 19.61 -2.53
N ASP A 218 -3.54 19.69 -1.32
CA ASP A 218 -2.75 19.97 -0.14
C ASP A 218 -2.12 18.69 0.44
N ILE A 219 -0.91 18.83 0.96
CA ILE A 219 -0.21 17.73 1.63
C ILE A 219 -0.90 17.49 2.97
N LEU A 220 -1.43 16.29 3.15
CA LEU A 220 -2.07 15.88 4.40
C LEU A 220 -1.02 15.43 5.42
N TRP A 221 -0.11 14.55 5.00
CA TRP A 221 0.97 14.04 5.84
C TRP A 221 2.10 13.44 5.01
N GLU A 222 3.29 13.37 5.60
CA GLU A 222 4.50 12.78 5.05
C GLU A 222 5.03 11.69 6.00
N LYS A 223 5.60 10.62 5.42
CA LYS A 223 6.29 9.55 6.14
C LYS A 223 7.60 9.16 5.49
N ASP A 224 8.51 8.72 6.36
CA ASP A 224 9.70 7.99 5.99
C ASP A 224 9.49 6.52 6.35
N LEU A 225 9.53 5.66 5.34
CA LEU A 225 9.32 4.22 5.46
C LEU A 225 10.63 3.43 5.35
N GLU A 226 11.78 4.10 5.30
CA GLU A 226 13.14 3.54 5.33
C GLU A 226 13.51 2.62 4.14
N SER A 227 12.56 2.35 3.25
CA SER A 227 12.68 1.37 2.17
C SER A 227 11.70 1.68 1.04
N VAL A 228 12.03 1.24 -0.16
CA VAL A 228 11.28 1.56 -1.38
C VAL A 228 9.84 1.06 -1.28
N VAL A 229 8.89 1.95 -1.52
CA VAL A 229 7.46 1.60 -1.56
C VAL A 229 7.15 0.82 -2.83
N VAL A 230 6.59 -0.37 -2.64
CA VAL A 230 6.29 -1.33 -3.72
C VAL A 230 4.80 -1.67 -3.82
N GLY A 231 4.06 -1.48 -2.72
CA GLY A 231 2.61 -1.62 -2.71
C GLY A 231 1.95 -0.56 -1.83
N THR A 232 0.78 -0.09 -2.24
CA THR A 232 -0.05 0.85 -1.49
C THR A 232 -1.50 0.39 -1.59
N TYR A 233 -2.16 0.24 -0.45
CA TYR A 233 -3.50 -0.31 -0.35
C TYR A 233 -4.31 0.44 0.69
N ILE A 234 -5.63 0.48 0.51
CA ILE A 234 -6.58 0.88 1.54
C ILE A 234 -7.14 -0.38 2.18
N LEU A 235 -7.01 -0.47 3.50
CA LEU A 235 -7.57 -1.53 4.33
C LEU A 235 -8.78 -0.98 5.07
N LYS A 236 -9.92 -1.64 4.86
CA LYS A 236 -11.17 -1.43 5.58
C LYS A 236 -11.52 -2.75 6.26
N LYS A 237 -12.41 -2.73 7.27
CA LYS A 237 -12.85 -3.97 7.95
C LYS A 237 -13.46 -5.02 7.00
N ASN A 238 -13.96 -4.59 5.85
CA ASN A 238 -14.60 -5.46 4.87
C ASN A 238 -13.67 -5.93 3.74
N GLY A 239 -12.39 -5.52 3.72
CA GLY A 239 -11.44 -5.95 2.70
C GLY A 239 -10.36 -4.93 2.37
N MET A 240 -9.60 -5.21 1.31
CA MET A 240 -8.47 -4.42 0.88
C MET A 240 -8.56 -4.06 -0.61
N SER A 241 -8.25 -2.82 -0.94
CA SER A 241 -8.21 -2.34 -2.33
C SER A 241 -6.86 -1.68 -2.64
N ARG A 242 -6.32 -1.91 -3.84
CA ARG A 242 -5.02 -1.35 -4.26
C ARG A 242 -5.22 0.11 -4.65
N LEU A 243 -4.36 0.97 -4.11
CA LEU A 243 -4.34 2.40 -4.39
C LEU A 243 -3.22 2.73 -5.38
N GLN A 244 -3.43 3.79 -6.15
CA GLN A 244 -2.40 4.30 -7.05
C GLN A 244 -1.35 5.08 -6.25
N ASN A 245 -0.08 4.72 -6.47
CA ASN A 245 1.09 5.42 -5.95
C ASN A 245 1.99 5.80 -7.14
N ILE A 246 2.37 7.07 -7.22
CA ILE A 246 3.25 7.57 -8.28
C ILE A 246 4.66 7.71 -7.71
N VAL A 247 5.62 7.07 -8.36
CA VAL A 247 7.03 7.20 -8.00
C VAL A 247 7.63 8.42 -8.66
N ILE A 248 8.28 9.28 -7.87
CA ILE A 248 8.89 10.53 -8.33
C ILE A 248 10.34 10.60 -7.85
N GLY A 249 11.23 11.12 -8.69
CA GLY A 249 12.65 11.28 -8.35
C GLY A 249 12.88 12.13 -7.10
N PRO A 250 13.91 11.83 -6.28
CA PRO A 250 14.14 12.49 -4.99
C PRO A 250 14.23 14.02 -5.06
N ASP A 251 14.91 14.57 -6.08
CA ASP A 251 15.03 16.02 -6.26
C ASP A 251 13.69 16.70 -6.52
N THR A 252 12.84 16.06 -7.33
CA THR A 252 11.49 16.56 -7.63
C THR A 252 10.61 16.44 -6.40
N PHE A 253 10.70 15.32 -5.67
CA PHE A 253 9.98 15.13 -4.40
C PHE A 253 10.33 16.23 -3.39
N HIS A 254 11.62 16.50 -3.18
CA HIS A 254 12.08 17.53 -2.25
C HIS A 254 11.63 18.95 -2.64
N LYS A 255 11.63 19.27 -3.94
CA LYS A 255 11.12 20.56 -4.43
C LYS A 255 9.60 20.69 -4.21
N LEU A 256 8.84 19.61 -4.43
CA LEU A 256 7.40 19.60 -4.24
C LEU A 256 7.02 19.82 -2.79
N THR A 257 7.68 19.13 -1.85
CA THR A 257 7.40 19.30 -0.43
C THR A 257 7.76 20.72 0.02
N LYS A 258 8.99 21.18 -0.27
CA LYS A 258 9.46 22.51 0.16
C LYS A 258 8.58 23.66 -0.32
N VAL A 259 8.21 23.69 -1.61
CA VAL A 259 7.46 24.82 -2.17
C VAL A 259 6.00 24.83 -1.68
N THR A 260 5.44 23.65 -1.40
CA THR A 260 4.10 23.54 -0.80
C THR A 260 4.08 24.07 0.64
N PHE A 261 5.13 23.82 1.43
CA PHE A 261 5.30 24.41 2.76
C PHE A 261 5.50 25.94 2.72
N ASP A 262 6.08 26.48 1.65
CA ASP A 262 6.23 27.93 1.42
C ASP A 262 4.93 28.62 0.92
N GLY A 263 3.78 27.91 0.95
CA GLY A 263 2.47 28.45 0.60
C GLY A 263 2.18 28.56 -0.90
N LYS A 264 3.07 28.03 -1.76
CA LYS A 264 2.84 27.94 -3.21
C LYS A 264 2.56 26.48 -3.58
N ASN A 265 1.30 26.15 -3.81
CA ASN A 265 0.92 24.78 -4.15
C ASN A 265 1.25 24.45 -5.63
N LEU A 266 2.46 23.93 -5.89
CA LEU A 266 2.91 23.50 -7.22
C LEU A 266 2.19 22.24 -7.72
N LEU A 267 1.58 21.45 -6.82
CA LEU A 267 0.89 20.21 -7.18
C LEU A 267 -0.31 20.49 -8.10
N LYS A 268 -0.90 21.69 -8.01
CA LYS A 268 -1.98 22.17 -8.91
C LYS A 268 -1.57 22.25 -10.38
N TYR A 269 -0.27 22.30 -10.69
CA TYR A 269 0.24 22.44 -12.06
C TYR A 269 0.82 21.15 -12.64
N ILE A 270 1.13 20.17 -11.80
CA ILE A 270 1.82 18.93 -12.20
C ILE A 270 0.84 17.76 -12.33
N ILE A 271 -0.26 17.81 -11.57
CA ILE A 271 -1.19 16.70 -11.43
C ILE A 271 -2.54 17.14 -12.00
N LYS A 272 -2.77 16.75 -13.26
CA LYS A 272 -4.07 16.88 -13.94
C LYS A 272 -4.99 15.72 -13.59
#